data_AF-Q753K4-F1
#
_entry.id   AF-Q753K4-F1
#
_cell.length_a   1.000
_cell.length_b   1.000
_cell.length_c   1.000
_cell.angle_alpha   90.00
_cell.angle_beta   90.00
_cell.angle_gamma   90.00
#
_symmetry.space_group_name_H-M   'P 1'
#
loop_
_entity.id
_entity.type
_entity.pdbx_description
1 polymer ?
#
loop_
_entity_poly.entity_id
_entity_poly.type
_entity_poly.pdbx_seq_one_letter_code
_entity_poly.pdbx_strand_id
1 'polypeptide(L)'
;MGIEDINRRLRQLKKKRVDASIRNRKEAASEERARLAEGKPRVYSMAEEPADEAEADDTQSEQLKLLNYRIADYEKWDEKQKRHKQPSDGADLGELANSTYRSELHQLHRRGVVKGRATNGRISASGKVVLDDEPELVEKLAAAVQQTAKRRHEERQKKAAKDGGRATAGSLNDKNRHFNEKLDREFRKRGQ
;
A
#
# COMPACT_ATOMS: atom_id res chain seq x y z
N MET A 1 31.75 29.43 -7.63
CA MET A 1 31.15 28.53 -6.60
C MET A 1 31.92 27.24 -6.63
N GLY A 2 32.71 26.96 -5.60
CA GLY A 2 33.55 25.75 -5.57
C GLY A 2 32.73 24.49 -5.35
N ILE A 3 33.23 23.34 -5.82
CA ILE A 3 32.64 22.02 -5.53
C ILE A 3 32.48 21.81 -4.01
N GLU A 4 33.42 22.35 -3.23
CA GLU A 4 33.39 22.31 -1.76
C GLU A 4 32.22 23.12 -1.16
N ASP A 5 31.89 24.30 -1.72
CA ASP A 5 30.76 25.12 -1.30
C ASP A 5 29.43 24.40 -1.56
N ILE A 6 29.32 23.73 -2.70
CA ILE A 6 28.14 22.94 -3.07
C ILE A 6 27.96 21.78 -2.09
N ASN A 7 29.04 21.05 -1.79
CA ASN A 7 29.02 19.97 -0.81
C ASN A 7 28.64 20.44 0.60
N ARG A 8 29.14 21.61 1.02
CA ARG A 8 28.78 22.22 2.32
C ARG A 8 27.30 22.60 2.37
N ARG A 9 26.77 23.23 1.32
CA ARG A 9 25.33 23.55 1.22
C ARG A 9 24.46 22.30 1.22
N LEU A 10 24.87 21.25 0.50
CA LEU A 10 24.14 19.98 0.46
C LEU A 10 24.10 19.30 1.83
N ARG A 11 25.22 19.31 2.58
CA ARG A 11 25.25 18.83 3.97
C ARG A 11 24.34 19.65 4.89
N GLN A 12 24.35 20.98 4.76
CA GLN A 12 23.45 21.85 5.53
C GLN A 12 21.97 21.60 5.20
N LEU A 13 21.62 21.43 3.93
CA LEU A 13 20.26 21.09 3.51
C LEU A 13 19.82 19.73 4.03
N LYS A 14 20.70 18.72 4.00
CA LYS A 14 20.42 17.41 4.60
C LYS A 14 20.16 17.53 6.11
N LYS A 15 20.95 18.32 6.84
CA LYS A 15 20.70 18.59 8.28
C LYS A 15 19.34 19.28 8.48
N LYS A 16 19.07 20.36 7.75
CA LYS A 16 17.77 21.07 7.81
C LYS A 16 16.58 20.16 7.52
N ARG A 17 16.71 19.22 6.58
CA ARG A 17 15.67 18.22 6.28
C ARG A 17 15.42 17.30 7.47
N VAL A 18 16.48 16.80 8.10
CA VAL A 18 16.35 15.94 9.29
C VAL A 18 15.76 16.73 10.45
N ASP A 19 16.22 17.96 10.68
CA ASP A 19 15.71 18.83 11.75
C ASP A 19 14.21 19.14 11.55
N ALA A 20 13.80 19.45 10.31
CA ALA A 20 12.40 19.65 9.96
C ALA A 20 11.57 18.38 10.19
N SER A 21 12.08 17.20 9.80
CA SER A 21 11.40 15.93 10.06
C SER A 21 11.24 15.65 11.56
N ILE A 22 12.23 15.99 12.38
CA ILE A 22 12.13 15.84 13.84
C ILE A 22 11.12 16.83 14.42
N ARG A 23 11.10 18.08 13.95
CA ARG A 23 10.10 19.08 14.38
C ARG A 23 8.68 18.63 14.03
N ASN A 24 8.45 18.18 12.79
CA ASN A 24 7.15 17.68 12.37
C ASN A 24 6.70 16.49 13.22
N ARG A 25 7.59 15.55 13.57
CA ARG A 25 7.25 14.44 14.47
C ARG A 25 6.90 14.91 15.88
N LYS A 26 7.62 15.90 16.41
CA LYS A 26 7.32 16.48 17.73
C LYS A 26 5.97 17.19 17.72
N GLU A 27 5.69 17.95 16.67
CA GLU A 27 4.40 18.63 16.48
C GLU A 27 3.27 17.62 16.35
N ALA A 28 3.41 16.59 15.51
CA ALA A 28 2.43 15.51 15.40
C ALA A 28 2.17 14.80 16.74
N ALA A 29 3.22 14.50 17.52
CA ALA A 29 3.07 13.92 18.85
C ALA A 29 2.40 14.88 19.84
N SER A 30 2.67 16.19 19.74
CA SER A 30 2.02 17.19 20.58
C SER A 30 0.54 17.37 20.20
N GLU A 31 0.20 17.33 18.91
CA GLU A 31 -1.18 17.34 18.42
C GLU A 31 -1.96 16.11 18.87
N GLU A 32 -1.33 14.93 18.88
CA GLU A 32 -1.95 13.69 19.37
C GLU A 32 -2.20 13.77 20.87
N ARG A 33 -1.25 14.29 21.66
CA ARG A 33 -1.44 14.54 23.09
C ARG A 33 -2.54 15.58 23.34
N ALA A 34 -2.59 16.64 22.54
CA ALA A 34 -3.65 17.62 22.61
C ALA A 34 -5.00 16.99 22.28
N ARG A 35 -5.10 16.11 21.27
CA ARG A 35 -6.34 15.35 20.98
C ARG A 35 -6.80 14.47 22.13
N LEU A 36 -5.87 13.79 22.80
CA LEU A 36 -6.19 12.94 23.94
C LEU A 36 -6.63 13.77 25.17
N ALA A 37 -6.07 14.97 25.33
CA ALA A 37 -6.45 15.91 26.39
C ALA A 37 -7.76 16.67 26.07
N GLU A 38 -8.01 17.00 24.81
CA GLU A 38 -9.17 17.73 24.29
C GLU A 38 -10.27 16.78 23.80
N GLY A 39 -10.53 15.67 24.50
CA GLY A 39 -11.56 14.68 24.15
C GLY A 39 -13.00 15.23 24.04
N LYS A 40 -13.19 16.54 24.17
CA LYS A 40 -14.40 17.27 23.78
C LYS A 40 -14.00 18.44 22.86
N PRO A 41 -14.62 18.59 21.68
CA PRO A 41 -14.37 19.76 20.84
C PRO A 41 -14.67 21.03 21.62
N ARG A 42 -13.73 21.98 21.60
CA ARG A 42 -13.87 23.30 22.23
C ARG A 42 -14.83 24.14 21.38
N VAL A 43 -16.13 24.00 21.63
CA VAL A 43 -17.17 24.86 21.04
C VAL A 43 -17.05 26.23 21.70
N TYR A 44 -16.68 27.25 20.93
CA TYR A 44 -16.90 28.63 21.33
C TYR A 44 -18.40 28.91 21.17
N SER A 45 -19.15 28.82 22.26
CA SER A 45 -20.52 29.31 22.30
C SER A 45 -20.48 30.84 22.37
N MET A 46 -20.70 31.50 21.23
CA MET A 46 -21.10 32.91 21.21
C MET A 46 -22.61 32.93 21.35
N ALA A 47 -23.07 33.35 22.52
CA ALA A 47 -24.41 33.82 22.92
C ALA A 47 -25.67 33.36 22.14
N GLU A 48 -26.66 32.94 22.93
CA GLU A 48 -28.01 32.48 22.59
C GLU A 48 -28.81 33.38 21.64
N GLU A 49 -29.31 32.80 20.53
CA GLU A 49 -30.66 33.06 20.01
C GLU A 49 -31.27 31.73 19.53
N PRO A 50 -32.55 31.41 19.87
CA PRO A 50 -33.16 30.14 19.51
C PRO A 50 -33.98 30.23 18.20
N ALA A 51 -34.17 29.05 17.59
CA ALA A 51 -35.09 28.72 16.50
C ALA A 51 -34.65 29.10 15.07
N ASP A 52 -34.18 28.11 14.29
CA ASP A 52 -35.07 27.34 13.41
C ASP A 52 -34.29 26.25 12.66
N GLU A 53 -34.97 25.13 12.46
CA GLU A 53 -34.53 23.95 11.72
C GLU A 53 -34.13 24.31 10.29
N ALA A 54 -32.85 24.16 9.94
CA ALA A 54 -32.42 24.10 8.55
C ALA A 54 -31.23 23.14 8.40
N GLU A 55 -31.49 22.02 7.74
CA GLU A 55 -30.51 21.06 7.24
C GLU A 55 -29.47 21.72 6.32
N ALA A 56 -28.39 22.26 6.89
CA ALA A 56 -27.34 22.94 6.15
C ALA A 56 -25.92 22.55 6.57
N ASP A 57 -25.70 21.34 7.12
CA ASP A 57 -24.45 21.04 7.84
C ASP A 57 -23.63 19.83 7.35
N ASP A 58 -23.77 19.42 6.09
CA ASP A 58 -22.84 18.42 5.49
C ASP A 58 -21.83 19.04 4.52
N THR A 59 -22.21 20.06 3.73
CA THR A 59 -21.32 20.63 2.70
C THR A 59 -20.25 21.57 3.26
N GLN A 60 -20.57 22.35 4.31
CA GLN A 60 -19.57 23.19 4.99
C GLN A 60 -18.59 22.34 5.80
N SER A 61 -19.04 21.21 6.37
CA SER A 61 -18.17 20.31 7.13
C SER A 61 -17.10 19.65 6.25
N GLU A 62 -17.40 19.32 5.00
CA GLU A 62 -16.41 18.78 4.05
C GLU A 62 -15.39 19.84 3.60
N GLN A 63 -15.83 21.06 3.28
CA GLN A 63 -14.93 22.16 2.93
C GLN A 63 -14.03 22.58 4.10
N LEU A 64 -14.55 22.56 5.34
CA LEU A 64 -13.76 22.81 6.54
C LEU A 64 -12.81 21.64 6.86
N LYS A 65 -13.17 20.38 6.55
CA LYS A 65 -12.24 19.23 6.64
C LYS A 65 -11.10 19.33 5.60
N LEU A 66 -11.39 19.84 4.40
CA LEU A 66 -10.40 20.10 3.34
C LEU A 66 -9.39 21.19 3.73
N LEU A 67 -9.78 22.15 4.56
CA LEU A 67 -8.90 23.24 5.01
C LEU A 67 -8.13 22.92 6.31
N ASN A 68 -8.56 21.90 7.07
CA ASN A 68 -7.99 21.54 8.37
C ASN A 68 -7.18 20.22 8.34
N TYR A 69 -6.36 20.01 7.31
CA TYR A 69 -5.43 18.88 7.30
C TYR A 69 -4.35 19.07 8.36
N ARG A 70 -4.30 18.14 9.33
CA ARG A 70 -3.22 18.09 10.32
C ARG A 70 -2.02 17.35 9.76
N ILE A 71 -0.85 17.54 10.37
CA ILE A 71 0.39 16.85 9.96
C ILE A 71 0.18 15.31 9.98
N ALA A 72 -0.55 14.81 10.97
CA ALA A 72 -0.91 13.39 11.06
C ALA A 72 -1.77 12.89 9.89
N ASP A 73 -2.64 13.73 9.33
CA ASP A 73 -3.47 13.37 8.17
C ASP A 73 -2.61 13.31 6.90
N TYR A 74 -1.63 14.21 6.79
CA TYR A 74 -0.62 14.15 5.73
C TYR A 74 0.24 12.88 5.84
N GLU A 75 0.70 12.50 7.04
CA GLU A 75 1.48 11.27 7.22
C GLU A 75 0.67 10.02 6.82
N LYS A 76 -0.60 9.94 7.22
CA LYS A 76 -1.51 8.86 6.78
C LYS A 76 -1.72 8.87 5.27
N TRP A 77 -1.84 10.04 4.65
CA TRP A 77 -1.96 10.15 3.20
C TRP A 77 -0.69 9.72 2.50
N ASP A 78 0.50 10.14 2.96
CA ASP A 78 1.79 9.75 2.39
C ASP A 78 2.04 8.23 2.54
N GLU A 79 1.65 7.64 3.67
CA GLU A 79 1.64 6.17 3.82
C GLU A 79 0.70 5.48 2.84
N LYS A 80 -0.52 6.00 2.65
CA LYS A 80 -1.44 5.48 1.63
C LYS A 80 -0.86 5.59 0.23
N GLN A 81 -0.20 6.70 -0.11
CA GLN A 81 0.48 6.89 -1.39
C GLN A 81 1.63 5.90 -1.58
N LYS A 82 2.44 5.66 -0.54
CA LYS A 82 3.52 4.67 -0.58
C LYS A 82 3.00 3.24 -0.75
N ARG A 83 1.86 2.90 -0.15
CA ARG A 83 1.17 1.61 -0.38
C ARG A 83 0.63 1.49 -1.80
N HIS A 84 0.22 2.60 -2.41
CA HIS A 84 -0.32 2.65 -3.77
C HIS A 84 0.74 2.74 -4.88
N LYS A 85 2.00 3.06 -4.55
CA LYS A 85 3.10 2.91 -5.51
C LYS A 85 3.23 1.43 -5.85
N GLN A 86 2.58 1.05 -6.96
CA GLN A 86 2.88 -0.18 -7.67
C GLN A 86 4.39 -0.21 -7.91
N PRO A 87 5.06 -1.36 -7.73
CA PRO A 87 6.46 -1.50 -8.10
C PRO A 87 6.61 -0.96 -9.52
N SER A 88 7.49 0.03 -9.72
CA SER A 88 7.70 0.62 -11.04
C SER A 88 8.08 -0.49 -12.01
N ASP A 89 7.70 -0.34 -13.27
CA ASP A 89 7.97 -1.32 -14.32
C ASP A 89 9.50 -1.50 -14.44
N GLY A 90 10.04 -2.57 -13.83
CA GLY A 90 11.48 -2.76 -13.57
C GLY A 90 11.88 -2.94 -12.10
N ALA A 91 10.93 -3.08 -11.17
CA ALA A 91 11.24 -3.29 -9.75
C ALA A 91 12.12 -4.52 -9.53
N ASP A 92 13.08 -4.35 -8.62
CA ASP A 92 13.99 -5.40 -8.21
C ASP A 92 13.19 -6.62 -7.71
N LEU A 93 13.56 -7.81 -8.20
CA LEU A 93 12.87 -9.06 -7.87
C LEU A 93 12.84 -9.29 -6.35
N GLY A 94 13.86 -8.79 -5.64
CA GLY A 94 13.93 -8.83 -4.17
C GLY A 94 12.84 -8.01 -3.49
N GLU A 95 12.55 -6.80 -3.97
CA GLU A 95 11.47 -5.96 -3.42
C GLU A 95 10.10 -6.59 -3.69
N LEU A 96 9.90 -7.14 -4.89
CA LEU A 96 8.69 -7.86 -5.25
C LEU A 96 8.47 -9.08 -4.34
N ALA A 97 9.51 -9.87 -4.10
CA ALA A 97 9.46 -11.02 -3.19
C ALA A 97 9.11 -10.60 -1.76
N ASN A 98 9.69 -9.51 -1.26
CA ASN A 98 9.39 -9.00 0.08
C ASN A 98 7.94 -8.48 0.19
N SER A 99 7.46 -7.76 -0.82
CA SER A 99 6.08 -7.27 -0.86
C SER A 99 5.06 -8.40 -0.90
N THR A 100 5.31 -9.43 -1.70
CA THR A 100 4.44 -10.62 -1.80
C THR A 100 4.46 -11.41 -0.49
N TYR A 101 5.63 -11.62 0.12
CA TYR A 101 5.77 -12.24 1.43
C TYR A 101 4.95 -11.52 2.52
N ARG A 102 5.09 -10.18 2.61
CA ARG A 102 4.30 -9.37 3.56
C ARG A 102 2.80 -9.48 3.30
N SER A 103 2.38 -9.51 2.04
CA SER A 103 0.98 -9.67 1.68
C SER A 103 0.43 -11.04 2.12
N GLU A 104 1.21 -12.10 1.98
CA GLU A 104 0.82 -13.46 2.36
C GLU A 104 0.78 -13.61 3.89
N LEU A 105 1.73 -13.02 4.62
CA LEU A 105 1.66 -12.92 6.09
C LEU A 105 0.38 -12.22 6.57
N HIS A 106 0.02 -11.10 5.93
CA HIS A 106 -1.20 -10.39 6.28
C HIS A 106 -2.46 -11.23 6.00
N GLN A 107 -2.47 -11.99 4.90
CA GLN A 107 -3.55 -12.93 4.60
C GLN A 107 -3.62 -14.07 5.61
N LEU A 108 -2.49 -14.61 6.06
CA LEU A 108 -2.44 -15.65 7.10
C LEU A 108 -3.02 -15.15 8.42
N HIS A 109 -2.65 -13.94 8.84
CA HIS A 109 -3.24 -13.30 10.02
C HIS A 109 -4.75 -13.08 9.86
N ARG A 110 -5.21 -12.63 8.68
CA ARG A 110 -6.63 -12.42 8.40
C ARG A 110 -7.43 -13.73 8.40
N ARG A 111 -6.83 -14.84 7.97
CA ARG A 111 -7.44 -16.18 8.01
C ARG A 111 -7.48 -16.78 9.42
N GLY A 112 -6.85 -16.13 10.40
CA GLY A 112 -6.82 -16.63 11.77
C GLY A 112 -6.06 -17.95 11.89
N VAL A 113 -4.99 -18.15 11.10
CA VAL A 113 -4.17 -19.36 11.22
C VAL A 113 -3.59 -19.39 12.63
N VAL A 114 -4.08 -20.33 13.44
CA VAL A 114 -3.64 -20.52 14.82
C VAL A 114 -2.16 -20.91 14.80
N LYS A 115 -1.37 -20.38 15.73
CA LYS A 115 0.02 -20.81 15.92
C LYS A 115 0.00 -22.31 16.17
N GLY A 116 0.48 -23.09 15.19
CA GLY A 116 0.62 -24.54 15.32
C GLY A 116 1.59 -24.90 16.42
N ARG A 117 1.54 -26.15 16.87
CA ARG A 117 2.57 -26.69 17.77
C ARG A 117 3.93 -26.60 17.08
N ALA A 118 4.98 -26.32 17.87
CA ALA A 118 6.34 -26.37 17.36
C ALA A 118 6.64 -27.81 16.91
N THR A 119 7.01 -27.97 15.64
CA THR A 119 7.20 -29.28 15.05
C THR A 119 8.61 -29.76 15.34
N ASN A 120 8.72 -30.98 15.86
CA ASN A 120 10.00 -31.57 16.22
C ASN A 120 10.58 -32.29 15.00
N GLY A 121 11.68 -31.76 14.46
CA GLY A 121 12.43 -32.42 13.39
C GLY A 121 13.34 -33.50 13.95
N ARG A 122 13.31 -34.70 13.35
CA ARG A 122 14.24 -35.80 13.64
C ARG A 122 15.04 -36.17 12.40
N ILE A 123 16.33 -36.48 12.57
CA ILE A 123 17.17 -36.99 11.48
C ILE A 123 17.00 -38.51 11.47
N SER A 124 16.46 -39.04 10.39
CA SER A 124 16.35 -40.49 10.16
C SER A 124 17.73 -41.13 10.00
N ALA A 125 17.81 -42.45 10.19
CA ALA A 125 19.03 -43.22 9.98
C ALA A 125 19.59 -43.09 8.55
N SER A 126 18.75 -42.73 7.57
CA SER A 126 19.18 -42.48 6.19
C SER A 126 19.69 -41.06 5.94
N GLY A 127 19.85 -40.24 6.98
CA GLY A 127 20.26 -38.84 6.88
C GLY A 127 19.17 -37.87 6.42
N LYS A 128 17.92 -38.33 6.24
CA LYS A 128 16.79 -37.47 5.86
C LYS A 128 16.19 -36.81 7.09
N VAL A 129 15.90 -35.51 7.01
CA VAL A 129 15.13 -34.79 8.03
C VAL A 129 13.66 -35.15 7.87
N VAL A 130 13.05 -35.67 8.93
CA VAL A 130 11.62 -35.96 9.02
C VAL A 130 11.00 -34.94 9.99
N LEU A 131 10.01 -34.21 9.51
CA LEU A 131 9.23 -33.24 10.28
C LEU A 131 7.83 -33.81 10.48
N ASP A 132 7.44 -33.98 11.73
CA ASP A 132 6.09 -34.41 12.10
C ASP A 132 5.22 -33.15 12.29
N ASP A 133 4.68 -32.63 11.19
CA ASP A 133 3.83 -31.43 11.14
C ASP A 133 2.34 -31.78 11.31
N GLU A 134 1.51 -30.82 11.74
CA GLU A 134 0.06 -31.01 11.85
C GLU A 134 -0.58 -31.12 10.45
N PRO A 135 -1.26 -32.23 10.12
CA PRO A 135 -1.79 -32.47 8.77
C PRO A 135 -2.84 -31.43 8.37
N GLU A 136 -3.65 -30.96 9.32
CA GLU A 136 -4.67 -29.94 9.07
C GLU A 136 -4.08 -28.60 8.58
N LEU A 137 -2.91 -28.21 9.10
CA LEU A 137 -2.24 -26.98 8.69
C LEU A 137 -1.66 -27.13 7.28
N VAL A 138 -1.13 -28.30 6.95
CA VAL A 138 -0.63 -28.64 5.61
C VAL A 138 -1.79 -28.63 4.60
N GLU A 139 -2.94 -29.20 4.93
CA GLU A 139 -4.13 -29.17 4.09
C GLU A 139 -4.66 -27.75 3.88
N LYS A 140 -4.71 -26.93 4.94
CA LYS A 140 -5.08 -25.50 4.85
C LYS A 140 -4.11 -24.74 3.94
N LEU A 141 -2.81 -25.04 4.02
CA LEU A 141 -1.80 -24.46 3.13
C LEU A 141 -2.03 -24.88 1.67
N ALA A 142 -2.26 -26.17 1.43
CA ALA A 142 -2.54 -26.68 0.09
C ALA A 142 -3.80 -26.05 -0.52
N ALA A 143 -4.87 -25.94 0.26
CA ALA A 143 -6.11 -25.28 -0.14
C ALA A 143 -5.88 -23.78 -0.45
N ALA A 144 -5.10 -23.08 0.37
CA ALA A 144 -4.74 -21.69 0.13
C ALA A 144 -3.95 -21.49 -1.17
N VAL A 145 -2.98 -22.37 -1.46
CA VAL A 145 -2.20 -22.32 -2.71
C VAL A 145 -3.11 -22.58 -3.91
N GLN A 146 -4.00 -23.57 -3.85
CA GLN A 146 -4.96 -23.82 -4.92
C GLN A 146 -5.91 -22.63 -5.14
N GLN A 147 -6.41 -22.03 -4.06
CA GLN A 147 -7.29 -20.87 -4.15
C GLN A 147 -6.59 -19.67 -4.80
N THR A 148 -5.35 -19.39 -4.41
CA THR A 148 -4.57 -18.29 -5.01
C THR A 148 -4.25 -18.57 -6.48
N ALA A 149 -3.96 -19.82 -6.86
CA ALA A 149 -3.76 -20.22 -8.26
C ALA A 149 -5.03 -20.02 -9.10
N LYS A 150 -6.19 -20.49 -8.60
CA LYS A 150 -7.49 -20.31 -9.26
C LYS A 150 -7.83 -18.83 -9.44
N ARG A 151 -7.68 -18.03 -8.37
CA ARG A 151 -7.91 -16.58 -8.43
C ARG A 151 -7.02 -15.90 -9.47
N ARG A 152 -5.72 -16.19 -9.48
CA ARG A 152 -4.78 -15.60 -10.47
C ARG A 152 -5.14 -16.01 -11.91
N HIS A 153 -5.61 -17.23 -12.10
CA HIS A 153 -6.06 -17.72 -13.40
C HIS A 153 -7.33 -16.98 -13.86
N GLU A 154 -8.34 -16.86 -12.99
CA GLU A 154 -9.57 -16.12 -13.29
C GLU A 154 -9.31 -14.63 -13.59
N GLU A 155 -8.44 -13.99 -12.81
CA GLU A 155 -8.03 -12.60 -13.06
C GLU A 155 -7.35 -12.45 -14.43
N ARG A 156 -6.51 -13.42 -14.83
CA ARG A 156 -5.89 -13.43 -16.17
C ARG A 156 -6.91 -13.68 -17.27
N GLN A 157 -7.86 -14.60 -17.08
CA GLN A 157 -8.92 -14.82 -18.06
C GLN A 157 -9.81 -13.59 -18.24
N LYS A 158 -10.20 -12.93 -17.14
CA LYS A 158 -10.97 -11.68 -17.19
C LYS A 158 -10.22 -10.57 -17.93
N LYS A 159 -8.91 -10.44 -17.73
CA LYS A 159 -8.08 -9.50 -18.50
C LYS A 159 -8.03 -9.86 -19.98
N ALA A 160 -7.77 -11.12 -20.31
CA ALA A 160 -7.75 -11.58 -21.71
C ALA A 160 -9.09 -11.34 -22.41
N ALA A 161 -10.22 -11.60 -21.74
CA ALA A 161 -11.55 -11.34 -22.29
C ALA A 161 -11.82 -9.84 -22.49
N LYS A 162 -11.42 -9.00 -21.53
CA LYS A 162 -11.57 -7.54 -21.62
C LYS A 162 -10.69 -6.94 -22.74
N ASP A 163 -9.46 -7.42 -22.85
CA ASP A 163 -8.53 -6.98 -23.88
C ASP A 163 -9.01 -7.44 -25.26
N GLY A 164 -9.58 -8.65 -25.37
CA GLY A 164 -10.17 -9.23 -26.58
C GLY A 164 -11.31 -8.42 -27.24
N GLY A 165 -12.00 -7.57 -26.48
CA GLY A 165 -13.05 -6.68 -27.02
C GLY A 165 -12.52 -5.43 -27.73
N ARG A 166 -11.30 -4.98 -27.42
CA ARG A 166 -10.73 -3.75 -28.00
C ARG A 166 -9.96 -4.04 -29.29
N ALA A 167 -10.67 -4.36 -30.37
CA ALA A 167 -10.05 -4.63 -31.67
C ALA A 167 -9.15 -3.45 -32.06
N THR A 168 -7.84 -3.63 -31.97
CA THR A 168 -6.87 -2.67 -32.51
C THR A 168 -6.98 -2.78 -34.03
N ALA A 169 -7.50 -1.70 -34.65
CA ALA A 169 -7.68 -1.62 -36.09
C ALA A 169 -6.35 -1.96 -36.80
N GLY A 170 -6.37 -3.02 -37.62
CA GLY A 170 -5.18 -3.51 -38.33
C GLY A 170 -4.56 -4.82 -37.81
N SER A 171 -5.16 -5.49 -36.82
CA SER A 171 -4.70 -6.82 -36.38
C SER A 171 -5.24 -7.94 -37.27
N LEU A 172 -4.35 -8.68 -37.94
CA LEU A 172 -4.69 -9.79 -38.84
C LEU A 172 -5.05 -11.09 -38.08
N ASN A 173 -4.47 -11.27 -36.89
CA ASN A 173 -4.74 -12.37 -35.96
C ASN A 173 -4.46 -11.93 -34.51
N ASP A 174 -4.79 -12.76 -33.53
CA ASP A 174 -4.62 -12.45 -32.10
C ASP A 174 -3.15 -12.23 -31.70
N LYS A 175 -2.21 -12.94 -32.33
CA LYS A 175 -0.78 -12.74 -32.06
C LYS A 175 -0.31 -11.36 -32.54
N ASN A 176 -0.77 -10.94 -33.71
CA ASN A 176 -0.46 -9.64 -34.29
C ASN A 176 -1.13 -8.52 -33.49
N ARG A 177 -2.33 -8.77 -32.95
CA ARG A 177 -2.99 -7.89 -31.99
C ARG A 177 -2.12 -7.66 -30.74
N HIS A 178 -1.68 -8.73 -30.08
CA HIS A 178 -0.82 -8.61 -28.90
C HIS A 178 0.52 -7.96 -29.21
N PHE A 179 1.05 -8.17 -30.42
CA PHE A 179 2.27 -7.49 -30.87
C PHE A 179 2.04 -5.98 -31.04
N ASN A 180 0.97 -5.57 -31.70
CA ASN A 180 0.61 -4.15 -31.86
C ASN A 180 0.34 -3.48 -30.50
N GLU A 181 -0.37 -4.15 -29.59
CA GLU A 181 -0.57 -3.67 -28.21
C GLU A 181 0.74 -3.52 -27.44
N LYS A 182 1.75 -4.35 -27.73
CA LYS A 182 3.09 -4.23 -27.15
C LYS A 182 3.83 -3.03 -27.74
N LEU A 183 3.75 -2.83 -29.06
CA LEU A 183 4.33 -1.65 -29.71
C LEU A 183 3.71 -0.36 -29.18
N ASP A 184 2.39 -0.30 -29.04
CA ASP A 184 1.68 0.86 -28.48
C ASP A 184 2.18 1.22 -27.07
N ARG A 185 2.46 0.19 -26.24
CA ARG A 185 3.05 0.41 -24.90
C ARG A 185 4.46 0.96 -24.97
N GLU A 186 5.30 0.44 -25.85
CA GLU A 186 6.68 0.93 -26.02
C GLU A 186 6.72 2.36 -26.58
N PHE A 187 5.87 2.69 -27.55
CA PHE A 187 5.76 4.05 -28.09
C PHE A 187 5.30 5.04 -27.03
N ARG A 188 4.33 4.67 -26.18
CA ARG A 188 3.93 5.52 -25.05
C ARG A 188 5.03 5.72 -24.01
N LYS A 189 5.85 4.70 -23.77
CA LYS A 189 7.00 4.82 -22.84
C LYS A 189 8.11 5.71 -23.39
N ARG A 190 8.36 5.68 -24.70
CA ARG A 190 9.43 6.48 -25.34
C ARG A 190 9.01 7.89 -25.71
N GLY A 191 7.71 8.16 -25.77
CA GLY A 191 7.16 9.49 -26.08
C GLY A 191 7.05 10.44 -24.88
N GLN A 192 7.49 10.02 -23.69
CA GLN A 192 7.72 10.87 -22.51
C GLN A 192 9.22 10.96 -22.22
#